data_AF-A0A2A4W4Y6-F1
#
_entry.id   AF-A0A2A4W4Y6-F1
#
_cell.length_a   1.000
_cell.length_b   1.000
_cell.length_c   1.000
_cell.angle_alpha   90.00
_cell.angle_beta   90.00
_cell.angle_gamma   90.00
#
_symmetry.space_group_name_H-M   'P 1'
#
loop_
_entity.id
_entity.type
_entity.pdbx_description
1 polymer ?
#
loop_
_entity_poly.entity_id
_entity_poly.type
_entity_poly.pdbx_seq_one_letter_code
_entity_poly.pdbx_strand_id
1 'polypeptide(L)' 'MRININISDELKFQSEQKAKSLGVSLSAFIRLLLTKETGNMSMLDQRLLEIEKQGFEKVDAQEFQSELKKMINNANA' A
#
# COMPACT_ATOMS: atom_id res chain seq x y z
N MET A 1 -0.48 10.17 -17.82
CA MET A 1 0.83 10.15 -18.50
C MET A 1 1.54 8.84 -18.13
N ARG A 2 2.11 8.11 -19.11
CA ARG A 2 2.92 6.91 -18.87
C ARG A 2 4.37 7.26 -19.18
N ILE A 3 5.29 6.80 -18.34
CA ILE A 3 6.73 6.93 -18.55
C ILE A 3 7.35 5.55 -18.59
N ASN A 4 8.32 5.37 -19.48
CA ASN A 4 9.16 4.17 -19.52
C ASN A 4 10.48 4.53 -18.82
N ILE A 5 10.90 3.68 -17.90
CA ILE A 5 12.10 3.89 -17.09
C ILE A 5 12.95 2.64 -17.20
N ASN A 6 14.22 2.82 -17.55
CA ASN A 6 15.20 1.74 -17.50
C ASN A 6 15.93 1.82 -16.16
N ILE A 7 15.97 0.68 -15.47
CA ILE A 7 16.69 0.49 -14.20
C ILE A 7 17.49 -0.81 -14.31
N SER A 8 18.52 -0.97 -13.48
CA SER A 8 19.28 -2.22 -13.42
C SER A 8 18.41 -3.39 -12.96
N ASP A 9 18.77 -4.61 -13.37
CA ASP A 9 18.03 -5.82 -13.01
C ASP A 9 18.00 -6.05 -11.49
N GLU A 10 19.11 -5.75 -10.80
CA GLU A 10 19.18 -5.84 -9.35
C GLU A 10 18.21 -4.87 -8.67
N LEU A 11 18.18 -3.60 -9.09
CA LEU A 11 17.29 -2.59 -8.53
C LEU A 11 15.82 -2.93 -8.83
N LYS A 12 15.55 -3.46 -10.02
CA LYS A 12 14.21 -3.96 -10.38
C LYS A 12 13.78 -5.07 -9.44
N PHE A 13 14.62 -6.08 -9.24
CA PHE A 13 14.32 -7.22 -8.36
C PHE A 13 14.05 -6.76 -6.91
N GLN A 14 14.90 -5.90 -6.35
CA GLN A 14 14.70 -5.38 -4.99
C GLN A 14 13.41 -4.56 -4.88
N SER A 15 13.11 -3.74 -5.88
CA SER A 15 11.89 -2.93 -5.92
C SER A 15 10.63 -3.79 -6.04
N GLU A 16 10.67 -4.87 -6.82
CA GLU A 16 9.58 -5.84 -6.95
C GLU A 16 9.29 -6.55 -5.62
N GLN A 17 10.35 -6.99 -4.92
CA GLN A 17 10.23 -7.64 -3.61
C GLN A 17 9.63 -6.69 -2.57
N LYS A 18 10.07 -5.42 -2.56
CA LYS A 18 9.52 -4.41 -1.66
C LYS A 18 8.07 -4.09 -2.01
N ALA A 19 7.73 -3.87 -3.28
CA ALA A 19 6.36 -3.64 -3.72
C ALA A 19 5.43 -4.79 -3.32
N LYS A 20 5.87 -6.03 -3.50
CA LYS A 20 5.14 -7.23 -3.08
C LYS A 20 4.91 -7.28 -1.57
N SER A 21 5.91 -6.91 -0.76
CA SER A 21 5.77 -6.84 0.70
C SER A 21 4.73 -5.82 1.17
N LEU A 22 4.52 -4.76 0.38
CA LEU A 22 3.53 -3.72 0.62
C LEU A 22 2.15 -4.04 -0.02
N GLY A 23 2.03 -5.17 -0.72
CA GLY A 23 0.80 -5.54 -1.42
C GLY A 23 0.47 -4.66 -2.64
N VAL A 24 1.45 -3.97 -3.22
CA VAL A 24 1.25 -3.06 -4.37
C VAL A 24 2.04 -3.50 -5.59
N SER A 25 1.67 -2.98 -6.77
CA SER A 25 2.46 -3.19 -8.00
C SER A 25 3.77 -2.41 -7.98
N LEU A 26 4.80 -2.89 -8.70
CA LEU A 26 6.05 -2.17 -8.91
C LEU A 26 5.82 -0.73 -9.40
N SER A 27 4.92 -0.56 -10.37
CA SER A 27 4.59 0.76 -10.92
C SER A 27 3.97 1.72 -9.90
N ALA A 28 3.23 1.19 -8.92
CA ALA A 28 2.64 1.98 -7.84
C ALA A 28 3.71 2.35 -6.81
N PHE A 29 4.59 1.40 -6.50
CA PHE A 29 5.73 1.64 -5.61
C PHE A 29 6.70 2.69 -6.17
N ILE A 30 7.06 2.63 -7.46
CA ILE A 30 7.92 3.67 -8.07
C ILE A 30 7.22 5.03 -8.08
N ARG A 31 5.91 5.07 -8.33
CA ARG A 31 5.14 6.32 -8.22
C ARG A 31 5.21 6.89 -6.81
N LEU A 32 4.97 6.06 -5.79
CA LEU A 32 5.08 6.46 -4.38
C LEU A 32 6.44 7.10 -4.06
N LEU A 33 7.54 6.49 -4.52
CA LEU A 33 8.90 7.01 -4.34
C LEU A 33 9.09 8.37 -5.03
N LEU A 34 8.69 8.49 -6.29
CA LEU A 34 8.78 9.75 -7.03
C LEU A 34 7.93 10.85 -6.40
N THR A 35 6.73 10.51 -5.94
CA THR A 35 5.86 11.45 -5.26
C THR A 35 6.42 11.88 -3.90
N LYS A 36 7.10 10.97 -3.19
CA LYS A 36 7.81 11.29 -1.94
C LYS A 36 8.94 12.29 -2.13
N GLU A 37 9.75 12.10 -3.18
CA GLU A 37 10.86 13.00 -3.48
C GLU A 37 10.40 14.37 -4.00
N THR A 38 9.27 14.42 -4.71
CA THR A 38 8.74 15.68 -5.30
C THR A 38 7.86 16.49 -4.34
N GLY A 39 7.54 15.98 -3.16
CA GLY A 39 6.72 16.67 -2.15
C GLY A 39 5.22 16.81 -2.50
N ASN A 40 4.80 16.41 -3.71
CA ASN A 40 3.41 16.46 -4.18
C ASN A 40 2.65 15.17 -3.86
N MET A 41 2.68 14.73 -2.60
CA MET A 41 1.99 13.50 -2.16
C MET A 41 0.48 13.62 -2.29
N SER A 42 -0.12 12.70 -3.06
CA SER A 42 -1.56 12.51 -3.01
C SER A 42 -1.96 11.92 -1.66
N MET A 43 -3.20 12.14 -1.23
CA MET A 43 -3.75 11.55 0.00
C MET A 43 -3.60 10.01 0.03
N LEU A 44 -3.65 9.38 -1.15
CA LEU A 44 -3.51 7.93 -1.29
C LEU A 44 -2.07 7.48 -1.03
N ASP A 45 -1.08 8.24 -1.50
CA ASP A 45 0.34 7.99 -1.23
C ASP A 45 0.69 8.19 0.26
N GLN A 46 0.11 9.21 0.90
CA GLN A 46 0.26 9.43 2.34
C GLN A 46 -0.29 8.25 3.15
N ARG A 47 -1.49 7.77 2.80
CA ARG A 47 -2.12 6.63 3.46
C ARG A 47 -1.29 5.36 3.34
N LEU A 48 -0.70 5.10 2.17
CA LEU A 48 0.18 3.94 1.95
C LEU A 48 1.42 3.99 2.84
N LEU A 49 2.03 5.16 3.03
CA LEU A 49 3.18 5.34 3.91
C LEU A 49 2.83 5.17 5.39
N GLU A 50 1.64 5.61 5.80
CA GLU A 50 1.15 5.39 7.17
C GLU A 50 0.95 3.90 7.46
N ILE A 51 0.36 3.16 6.51
CA ILE A 51 0.18 1.71 6.62
C ILE A 51 1.55 1.01 6.69
N GLU A 52 2.53 1.43 5.90
CA GLU A 52 3.90 0.87 5.99
C GLU A 52 4.52 1.07 7.39
N LYS A 53 4.31 2.23 8.02
CA LYS A 53 4.83 2.51 9.36
C LYS A 53 4.10 1.73 10.46
N GLN A 54 2.80 1.55 10.33
CA GLN A 54 1.98 0.83 11.30
C GLN A 54 2.11 -0.69 11.15
N GLY A 55 2.56 -1.16 9.98
CA GLY A 55 2.64 -2.56 9.65
C GLY A 55 1.32 -3.08 9.05
N PHE A 56 1.42 -4.17 8.29
CA PHE A 56 0.25 -4.84 7.73
C PHE A 56 -0.24 -5.89 8.72
N GLU A 57 -1.45 -5.68 9.23
CA GLU A 57 -2.14 -6.70 10.01
C GLU A 57 -2.69 -7.77 9.04
N LYS A 58 -2.42 -9.04 9.33
CA LYS A 58 -3.03 -10.13 8.57
C LYS A 58 -4.47 -10.26 9.03
N VAL A 59 -5.38 -9.87 8.17
CA VAL A 59 -6.81 -9.95 8.42
C VAL A 59 -7.38 -11.16 7.68
N ASP A 60 -7.97 -12.11 8.41
CA ASP A 60 -8.78 -13.16 7.82
C ASP A 60 -10.15 -12.60 7.40
N ALA A 61 -10.60 -12.92 6.19
CA ALA A 61 -11.81 -12.35 5.61
C ALA A 61 -13.08 -12.72 6.39
N GLN A 62 -13.14 -13.93 6.97
CA GLN A 62 -14.30 -14.38 7.75
C GLN A 62 -14.32 -13.73 9.13
N GLU A 63 -13.15 -13.58 9.76
CA GLU A 63 -13.02 -12.86 11.04
C GLU A 63 -13.40 -11.39 10.87
N PHE A 64 -12.88 -10.72 9.85
CA PHE A 64 -13.20 -9.33 9.54
C PHE A 64 -14.71 -9.09 9.32
N GLN A 65 -15.35 -9.98 8.55
CA GLN A 65 -16.78 -9.87 8.30
C GLN A 65 -17.60 -10.04 9.60
N SER A 66 -17.16 -10.94 10.48
CA SER A 66 -17.82 -11.20 11.75
C SER A 66 -17.68 -10.03 12.72
N GLU A 67 -16.50 -9.41 12.79
CA GLU A 67 -16.27 -8.21 13.60
C GLU A 67 -17.06 -7.00 13.08
N LEU A 68 -17.07 -6.77 11.77
CA LEU A 68 -17.87 -5.70 11.15
C LEU A 68 -19.36 -5.84 11.49
N LYS A 69 -19.91 -7.06 11.41
CA LYS A 69 -21.30 -7.31 11.78
C LYS A 69 -21.57 -6.99 13.25
N LYS A 70 -20.65 -7.34 14.15
CA LYS A 70 -20.77 -6.99 15.58
C LYS A 70 -20.74 -5.48 15.79
N MET A 71 -19.84 -4.76 15.14
CA MET A 71 -19.76 -3.29 15.23
C MET A 71 -21.03 -2.61 14.71
N ILE A 72 -21.58 -3.07 13.58
CA ILE A 72 -22.81 -2.52 13.02
C ILE A 72 -24.00 -2.75 13.97
N ASN A 73 -24.10 -3.95 14.55
CA ASN A 73 -25.18 -4.26 15.50
C ASN A 73 -25.07 -3.43 16.78
N ASN A 74 -23.85 -3.20 17.29
CA ASN A 74 -23.62 -2.37 18.46
C ASN A 74 -23.85 -0.87 18.20
N ALA A 75 -23.70 -0.40 16.96
CA ALA A 75 -23.97 0.98 16.58
C ALA A 75 -25.47 1.28 16.39
N ASN A 76 -26.28 0.24 16.20
CA ASN A 76 -27.74 0.32 16.05
C ASN A 76 -28.51 -0.02 17.34
N ALA A 77 -27.81 -0.33 18.43
CA ALA A 77 -28.36 -0.62 19.76
C ALA A 77 -28.26 0.61 20.67
#